data_AF-A0A6V8CLW6-F1
#
_entry.id   AF-A0A6V8CLW6-F1
#
_cell.length_a   1.000
_cell.length_b   1.000
_cell.length_c   1.000
_cell.angle_alpha   90.00
_cell.angle_beta   90.00
_cell.angle_gamma   90.00
#
_symmetry.space_group_name_H-M   'P 1'
#
loop_
_entity.id
_entity.type
_entity.pdbx_description
1 polymer ?
#
loop_
_entity_poly.entity_id
_entity_poly.type
_entity_poly.pdbx_seq_one_letter_code
_entity_poly.pdbx_strand_id
1 'polypeptide(L)'
;MIGTIVLFFVGLFFGHFIPRIPWLLLPRFKSWNSQFPQHPRPIPVDEFLIQRVLHMRLMHRLTWLFVLIPLLFGWASLKYGVVSIGMGLWLASCWTLVNKLVSEIGGHPLYPYALAEELQLIRNQNQTDSACCDFPLPVWQIESVKCSSCQTVLMDRYRPDLGRPRSDGRMKGLLRLLLTDGYPVIGRTPYVQSNIEPKPTSSEEE
;
A
#
# COMPACT_ATOMS: atom_id res chain seq x y z
N MET A 1 1.97 -13.99 37.84
CA MET A 1 2.79 -13.07 37.02
C MET A 1 2.98 -13.54 35.58
N ILE A 2 3.38 -14.79 35.32
CA ILE A 2 3.56 -15.26 33.93
C ILE A 2 2.25 -15.19 33.12
N GLY A 3 1.14 -15.66 33.69
CA GLY A 3 -0.17 -15.63 33.01
C GLY A 3 -0.63 -14.22 32.61
N THR A 4 -0.43 -13.22 33.47
CA THR A 4 -0.78 -11.82 33.15
C THR A 4 0.08 -11.25 32.02
N ILE A 5 1.37 -11.61 31.98
CA ILE A 5 2.28 -11.20 30.91
C ILE A 5 1.84 -11.84 29.58
N VAL A 6 1.53 -13.13 29.57
CA VAL A 6 1.05 -13.83 28.37
C VAL A 6 -0.24 -13.19 27.85
N LEU A 7 -1.20 -12.94 28.72
CA LEU A 7 -2.47 -12.32 28.36
C LEU A 7 -2.30 -10.90 27.79
N PHE A 8 -1.34 -10.13 28.33
CA PHE A 8 -0.97 -8.83 27.78
C PHE A 8 -0.45 -8.94 26.34
N PHE A 9 0.49 -9.84 26.07
CA PHE A 9 1.04 -10.03 24.72
C PHE A 9 0.02 -10.59 23.74
N VAL A 10 -0.90 -11.45 24.20
CA VAL A 10 -2.04 -11.90 23.39
C VAL A 10 -2.91 -10.70 22.99
N GLY A 11 -3.26 -9.83 23.95
CA GLY A 11 -4.00 -8.61 23.66
C GLY A 11 -3.25 -7.68 22.68
N LEU A 12 -1.94 -7.51 22.88
CA LEU A 12 -1.09 -6.69 22.01
C LEU A 12 -1.06 -7.24 20.57
N PHE A 13 -0.92 -8.56 20.41
CA PHE A 13 -0.95 -9.21 19.11
C PHE A 13 -2.26 -8.97 18.38
N PHE A 14 -3.40 -9.21 19.04
CA PHE A 14 -4.71 -8.99 18.42
C PHE A 14 -4.99 -7.52 18.12
N GLY A 15 -4.60 -6.61 19.01
CA GLY A 15 -4.76 -5.17 18.80
C GLY A 15 -3.92 -4.64 17.66
N HIS A 16 -2.77 -5.26 17.39
CA HIS A 16 -1.95 -4.96 16.22
C HIS A 16 -2.47 -5.60 14.93
N PHE A 17 -2.97 -6.84 15.02
CA PHE A 17 -3.37 -7.64 13.86
C PHE A 17 -4.74 -7.27 13.29
N ILE A 18 -5.77 -7.12 14.15
CA ILE A 18 -7.16 -6.89 13.74
C ILE A 18 -7.31 -5.67 12.80
N PRO A 19 -6.70 -4.50 13.09
CA PRO A 19 -6.79 -3.33 12.21
C PRO A 19 -6.24 -3.56 10.79
N ARG A 20 -5.35 -4.54 10.64
CA ARG A 20 -4.64 -4.83 9.39
C ARG A 20 -5.32 -5.89 8.55
N ILE A 21 -6.30 -6.62 9.10
CA ILE A 21 -7.05 -7.67 8.40
C ILE A 21 -7.58 -7.22 7.02
N PRO A 22 -8.22 -6.04 6.88
CA PRO A 22 -8.80 -5.62 5.60
C PRO A 22 -7.79 -5.61 4.45
N TRP A 23 -6.62 -5.04 4.65
CA TRP A 23 -5.63 -4.90 3.60
C TRP A 23 -4.66 -6.09 3.53
N LEU A 24 -4.54 -6.89 4.60
CA LEU A 24 -3.74 -8.12 4.59
C LEU A 24 -4.46 -9.28 3.92
N LEU A 25 -5.77 -9.46 4.11
CA LEU A 25 -6.48 -10.65 3.63
C LEU A 25 -7.31 -10.39 2.38
N LEU A 26 -8.15 -9.35 2.37
CA LEU A 26 -9.13 -9.13 1.31
C LEU A 26 -8.51 -9.03 -0.09
N PRO A 27 -7.46 -8.22 -0.33
CA PRO A 27 -6.91 -8.11 -1.68
C PRO A 27 -6.19 -9.38 -2.14
N ARG A 28 -5.93 -10.35 -1.26
CA ARG A 28 -5.23 -11.61 -1.57
C ARG A 28 -6.16 -12.76 -1.94
N PHE A 29 -7.47 -12.53 -1.98
CA PHE A 29 -8.39 -13.55 -2.50
C PHE A 29 -8.09 -13.87 -3.96
N LYS A 30 -8.24 -15.15 -4.32
CA LYS A 30 -7.90 -15.68 -5.67
C LYS A 30 -8.70 -14.98 -6.77
N SER A 31 -9.97 -14.67 -6.51
CA SER A 31 -10.87 -14.00 -7.46
C SER A 31 -10.41 -12.59 -7.82
N TRP A 32 -9.69 -11.89 -6.93
CA TRP A 32 -9.25 -10.51 -7.11
C TRP A 32 -7.86 -10.37 -7.75
N ASN A 33 -7.15 -11.49 -7.96
CA ASN A 33 -5.77 -11.51 -8.46
C ASN A 33 -5.59 -12.26 -9.78
N SER A 34 -6.67 -12.69 -10.44
CA SER A 34 -6.59 -13.41 -11.72
C SER A 34 -5.93 -12.59 -12.83
N GLN A 35 -6.09 -11.26 -12.78
CA GLN A 35 -5.58 -10.33 -13.79
C GLN A 35 -4.13 -9.88 -13.54
N PHE A 36 -3.58 -10.14 -12.35
CA PHE A 36 -2.26 -9.62 -11.97
C PHE A 36 -1.20 -10.71 -11.97
N PRO A 37 -0.02 -10.47 -12.57
CA PRO A 37 1.08 -11.40 -12.49
C PRO A 37 1.62 -11.46 -11.05
N GLN A 38 2.12 -12.63 -10.65
CA GLN A 38 2.70 -12.83 -9.32
C GLN A 38 3.88 -11.87 -9.10
N HIS A 39 3.97 -11.30 -7.89
CA HIS A 39 5.13 -10.50 -7.49
C HIS A 39 6.39 -11.40 -7.48
N PRO A 40 7.53 -10.98 -8.10
CA PRO A 40 7.96 -9.61 -8.40
C PRO A 40 7.71 -9.08 -9.82
N ARG A 41 6.97 -9.79 -10.68
CA ARG A 41 6.85 -9.43 -12.11
C ARG A 41 6.29 -8.00 -12.34
N PRO A 42 6.75 -7.32 -13.41
CA PRO A 42 6.22 -6.01 -13.80
C PRO A 42 4.72 -6.09 -14.14
N ILE A 43 4.01 -4.98 -13.99
CA ILE A 43 2.57 -4.90 -14.31
C ILE A 43 2.39 -3.83 -15.39
N PRO A 44 1.67 -4.11 -16.48
CA PRO A 44 1.32 -3.08 -17.46
C PRO A 44 0.44 -1.98 -16.83
N VAL A 45 0.66 -0.73 -17.22
CA VAL A 45 -0.12 0.42 -16.73
C VAL A 45 -1.46 0.46 -17.46
N ASP A 46 -2.35 -0.42 -17.03
CA ASP A 46 -3.70 -0.57 -17.58
C ASP A 46 -4.78 -0.07 -16.60
N GLU A 47 -6.02 -0.02 -17.06
CA GLU A 47 -7.20 0.35 -16.25
C GLU A 47 -7.32 -0.48 -14.97
N PHE A 48 -7.07 -1.79 -15.07
CA PHE A 48 -7.12 -2.70 -13.95
C PHE A 48 -6.12 -2.32 -12.85
N LEU A 49 -4.93 -1.83 -13.23
CA LEU A 49 -3.93 -1.38 -12.27
C LEU A 49 -4.39 -0.13 -11.52
N ILE A 50 -4.97 0.84 -12.24
CA ILE A 50 -5.50 2.08 -11.65
C ILE A 50 -6.65 1.75 -10.69
N GLN A 51 -7.60 0.91 -11.15
CA GLN A 51 -8.68 0.39 -10.32
C GLN A 51 -8.12 -0.32 -9.08
N ARG A 52 -7.05 -1.11 -9.21
CA ARG A 52 -6.42 -1.81 -8.09
C ARG A 52 -5.78 -0.86 -7.07
N VAL A 53 -5.11 0.20 -7.51
CA VAL A 53 -4.56 1.22 -6.60
C VAL A 53 -5.67 1.86 -5.77
N LEU A 54 -6.80 2.20 -6.40
CA LEU A 54 -7.97 2.76 -5.70
C LEU A 54 -8.59 1.77 -4.71
N HIS A 55 -8.69 0.49 -5.06
CA HIS A 55 -9.15 -0.55 -4.12
C HIS A 55 -8.21 -0.71 -2.93
N MET A 56 -6.89 -0.74 -3.17
CA MET A 56 -5.89 -0.83 -2.09
C MET A 56 -5.99 0.38 -1.16
N ARG A 57 -6.23 1.58 -1.71
CA ARG A 57 -6.50 2.78 -0.91
C ARG A 57 -7.73 2.64 -0.03
N LEU A 58 -8.84 2.15 -0.58
CA LEU A 58 -10.06 1.91 0.19
C LEU A 58 -9.83 0.91 1.32
N MET A 59 -9.18 -0.22 1.03
CA MET A 59 -8.86 -1.24 2.04
C MET A 59 -7.93 -0.72 3.13
N HIS A 60 -6.95 0.11 2.77
CA HIS A 60 -6.04 0.73 3.73
C HIS A 60 -6.74 1.77 4.60
N ARG A 61 -7.74 2.48 4.06
CA ARG A 61 -8.63 3.38 4.83
C ARG A 61 -9.57 2.61 5.75
N LEU A 62 -10.02 1.42 5.36
CA LEU A 62 -10.87 0.57 6.20
C LEU A 62 -10.19 0.18 7.51
N THR A 63 -8.86 0.27 7.61
CA THR A 63 -8.14 0.17 8.89
C THR A 63 -8.67 1.12 9.94
N TRP A 64 -9.08 2.36 9.61
CA TRP A 64 -9.66 3.29 10.59
C TRP A 64 -10.88 2.69 11.28
N LEU A 65 -11.77 2.06 10.51
CA LEU A 65 -12.94 1.36 11.05
C LEU A 65 -12.53 0.16 11.90
N PHE A 66 -11.58 -0.64 11.42
CA PHE A 66 -11.14 -1.86 12.11
C PHE A 66 -10.29 -1.59 13.35
N VAL A 67 -9.68 -0.41 13.51
CA VAL A 67 -9.01 0.01 14.76
C VAL A 67 -10.02 0.19 15.88
N LEU A 68 -11.24 0.61 15.59
CA LEU A 68 -12.26 0.84 16.62
C LEU A 68 -12.66 -0.45 17.34
N ILE A 69 -12.59 -1.60 16.67
CA ILE A 69 -12.98 -2.89 17.25
C ILE A 69 -12.08 -3.26 18.46
N PRO A 70 -10.76 -3.44 18.31
CA PRO A 70 -9.88 -3.75 19.44
C PRO A 70 -9.74 -2.59 20.42
N LEU A 71 -9.95 -1.33 19.98
CA LEU A 71 -10.00 -0.18 20.87
C LEU A 71 -11.18 -0.30 21.83
N LEU A 72 -12.42 -0.37 21.32
CA LEU A 72 -13.63 -0.49 22.15
C LEU A 72 -13.60 -1.74 23.04
N PHE A 73 -13.16 -2.88 22.51
CA PHE A 73 -13.05 -4.10 23.30
C PHE A 73 -11.95 -3.99 24.37
N GLY A 74 -10.82 -3.34 24.05
CA GLY A 74 -9.76 -3.03 25.00
C GLY A 74 -10.30 -2.20 26.18
N TRP A 75 -11.03 -1.13 25.89
CA TRP A 75 -11.68 -0.30 26.92
C TRP A 75 -12.67 -1.06 27.79
N ALA A 76 -13.55 -1.85 27.16
CA ALA A 76 -14.53 -2.66 27.87
C ALA A 76 -13.83 -3.68 28.79
N SER A 77 -12.75 -4.31 28.32
CA SER A 77 -11.96 -5.25 29.10
C SER A 77 -11.22 -4.58 30.27
N LEU A 78 -10.84 -3.30 30.16
CA LEU A 78 -10.25 -2.54 31.28
C LEU A 78 -11.28 -2.27 32.38
N LYS A 79 -12.54 -2.02 32.02
CA LYS A 79 -13.61 -1.72 32.99
C LYS A 79 -14.24 -2.95 33.63
N TYR A 80 -14.48 -3.99 32.83
CA TYR A 80 -15.35 -5.11 33.22
C TYR A 80 -14.67 -6.48 33.11
N GLY A 81 -13.47 -6.54 32.54
CA GLY A 81 -12.85 -7.81 32.14
C GLY A 81 -11.43 -8.00 32.65
N VAL A 82 -10.64 -8.72 31.86
CA VAL A 82 -9.24 -9.01 32.21
C VAL A 82 -8.38 -7.81 31.83
N VAL A 83 -7.91 -7.09 32.84
CA VAL A 83 -7.13 -5.85 32.67
C VAL A 83 -5.90 -6.09 31.78
N SER A 84 -5.19 -7.21 31.94
CA SER A 84 -3.97 -7.50 31.16
C SER A 84 -4.23 -7.57 29.65
N ILE A 85 -5.28 -8.26 29.22
CA ILE A 85 -5.66 -8.34 27.79
C ILE A 85 -6.12 -6.96 27.31
N GLY A 86 -6.98 -6.29 28.10
CA GLY A 86 -7.51 -4.97 27.77
C GLY A 86 -6.41 -3.94 27.53
N MET A 87 -5.38 -3.92 28.40
CA MET A 87 -4.22 -3.05 28.25
C MET A 87 -3.46 -3.33 26.96
N GLY A 88 -3.20 -4.61 26.64
CA GLY A 88 -2.50 -4.99 25.40
C GLY A 88 -3.25 -4.53 24.15
N LEU A 89 -4.56 -4.79 24.10
CA LEU A 89 -5.42 -4.38 22.99
C LEU A 89 -5.47 -2.85 22.85
N TRP A 90 -5.68 -2.14 23.96
CA TRP A 90 -5.79 -0.68 23.97
C TRP A 90 -4.49 -0.03 23.49
N LEU A 91 -3.34 -0.42 24.04
CA LEU A 91 -2.03 0.12 23.65
C LEU A 91 -1.72 -0.11 22.17
N ALA A 92 -1.90 -1.33 21.67
CA ALA A 92 -1.60 -1.65 20.27
C ALA A 92 -2.55 -0.92 19.28
N SER A 93 -3.82 -0.76 19.66
CA SER A 93 -4.81 -0.04 18.85
C SER A 93 -4.51 1.46 18.82
N CYS A 94 -4.23 2.06 19.96
CA CYS A 94 -3.80 3.47 20.05
C CYS A 94 -2.51 3.72 19.26
N TRP A 95 -1.52 2.83 19.36
CA TRP A 95 -0.29 2.92 18.57
C TRP A 95 -0.58 2.91 17.06
N THR A 96 -1.46 2.01 16.61
CA THR A 96 -1.87 1.93 15.20
C THR A 96 -2.62 3.20 14.76
N LEU A 97 -3.48 3.75 15.62
CA LEU A 97 -4.23 4.98 15.36
C LEU A 97 -3.28 6.18 15.18
N VAL A 98 -2.30 6.34 16.09
CA VAL A 98 -1.30 7.42 16.03
C VAL A 98 -0.46 7.32 14.75
N ASN A 99 0.08 6.14 14.42
CA ASN A 99 0.87 5.97 13.19
C ASN A 99 0.08 6.31 11.93
N LYS A 100 -1.20 5.92 11.88
CA LYS A 100 -2.09 6.27 10.78
C LYS A 100 -2.33 7.78 10.69
N LEU A 101 -2.58 8.43 11.83
CA LEU A 101 -2.79 9.87 11.88
C LEU A 101 -1.55 10.64 11.42
N VAL A 102 -0.36 10.24 11.89
CA VAL A 102 0.92 10.82 11.49
C VAL A 102 1.18 10.63 9.99
N SER A 103 0.88 9.44 9.43
CA SER A 103 1.05 9.18 7.99
C SER A 103 0.16 10.04 7.11
N GLU A 104 -1.10 10.26 7.51
CA GLU A 104 -2.05 11.10 6.77
C GLU A 104 -1.69 12.59 6.87
N ILE A 105 -1.35 13.10 8.06
CA ILE A 105 -0.96 14.51 8.26
C ILE A 105 0.40 14.81 7.63
N GLY A 106 1.36 13.87 7.72
CA GLY A 106 2.69 14.01 7.15
C GLY A 106 2.73 13.96 5.62
N GLY A 107 1.59 13.80 4.94
CA GLY A 107 1.53 13.78 3.47
C GLY A 107 2.15 12.52 2.84
N HIS A 108 2.29 11.45 3.61
CA HIS A 108 2.91 10.19 3.18
C HIS A 108 1.97 8.97 3.26
N PRO A 109 0.73 9.05 2.72
CA PRO A 109 -0.13 7.88 2.68
C PRO A 109 0.45 6.86 1.70
N LEU A 110 0.36 5.56 2.03
CA LEU A 110 0.87 4.48 1.17
C LEU A 110 0.19 4.43 -0.21
N TYR A 111 -1.08 4.84 -0.28
CA TYR A 111 -1.88 4.88 -1.52
C TYR A 111 -2.56 6.25 -1.66
N PRO A 112 -1.83 7.30 -2.12
CA PRO A 112 -2.44 8.60 -2.36
C PRO A 112 -3.37 8.56 -3.58
N TYR A 113 -4.33 9.49 -3.65
CA TYR A 113 -5.14 9.66 -4.86
C TYR A 113 -4.27 10.01 -6.08
N ALA A 114 -3.32 10.93 -5.86
CA ALA A 114 -2.39 11.43 -6.87
C ALA A 114 -1.65 10.30 -7.59
N LEU A 115 -1.38 9.17 -6.93
CA LEU A 115 -0.76 8.02 -7.59
C LEU A 115 -1.64 7.42 -8.69
N ALA A 116 -2.95 7.30 -8.46
CA ALA A 116 -3.87 6.80 -9.48
C ALA A 116 -4.01 7.80 -10.65
N GLU A 117 -3.98 9.09 -10.34
CA GLU A 117 -3.99 10.17 -11.32
C GLU A 117 -2.72 10.21 -12.18
N GLU A 118 -1.53 10.14 -11.57
CA GLU A 118 -0.24 10.06 -12.28
C GLU A 118 -0.21 8.87 -13.25
N LEU A 119 -0.71 7.70 -12.83
CA LEU A 119 -0.80 6.52 -13.70
C LEU A 119 -1.80 6.72 -14.85
N GLN A 120 -2.93 7.39 -14.59
CA GLN A 120 -3.90 7.72 -15.63
C GLN A 120 -3.32 8.73 -16.63
N LEU A 121 -2.56 9.73 -16.17
CA LEU A 121 -1.87 10.68 -17.04
C LEU A 121 -0.86 9.98 -17.94
N ILE A 122 -0.04 9.07 -17.38
CA ILE A 122 0.91 8.27 -18.17
C ILE A 122 0.16 7.44 -19.23
N ARG A 123 -0.97 6.83 -18.87
CA ARG A 123 -1.78 6.06 -19.81
C ARG A 123 -2.31 6.95 -20.94
N ASN A 124 -2.86 8.11 -20.60
CA ASN A 124 -3.40 9.08 -21.56
C ASN A 124 -2.31 9.61 -22.50
N GLN A 125 -1.14 9.97 -21.98
CA GLN A 125 0.00 10.46 -22.77
C GLN A 125 0.44 9.43 -23.82
N ASN A 126 0.51 8.15 -23.44
CA ASN A 126 0.88 7.06 -24.35
C ASN A 126 -0.16 6.78 -25.46
N GLN A 127 -1.37 7.34 -25.39
CA GLN A 127 -2.39 7.25 -26.44
C GLN A 127 -2.40 8.45 -27.39
N THR A 128 -1.59 9.47 -27.11
CA THR A 128 -1.51 10.71 -27.89
C THR A 128 -0.16 10.81 -28.62
N ASP A 129 0.00 11.84 -29.45
CA ASP A 129 1.25 12.14 -30.16
C ASP A 129 2.43 12.47 -29.21
N SER A 130 2.15 12.69 -27.91
CA SER A 130 3.17 12.86 -26.87
C SER A 130 3.71 11.54 -26.29
N ALA A 131 3.42 10.41 -26.96
CA ALA A 131 3.93 9.11 -26.57
C ALA A 131 5.47 9.05 -26.59
N CYS A 132 6.02 8.18 -25.73
CA CYS A 132 7.48 8.04 -25.59
C CYS A 132 8.19 7.34 -26.77
N CYS A 133 7.46 6.61 -27.61
CA CYS A 133 7.93 5.88 -28.79
C CYS A 133 6.74 5.39 -29.63
N ASP A 134 6.98 4.85 -30.83
CA ASP A 134 5.95 4.36 -31.76
C ASP A 134 5.04 3.25 -31.17
N PHE A 135 5.60 2.39 -30.30
CA PHE A 135 4.87 1.31 -29.64
C PHE A 135 5.01 1.40 -28.11
N PRO A 136 4.33 2.35 -27.46
CA PRO A 136 4.50 2.59 -26.04
C PRO A 136 3.86 1.46 -25.22
N LEU A 137 4.66 0.78 -24.40
CA LEU A 137 4.18 -0.24 -23.46
C LEU A 137 4.62 0.11 -22.02
N PRO A 138 3.91 1.01 -21.33
CA PRO A 138 4.24 1.40 -19.97
C PRO A 138 4.05 0.23 -19.01
N VAL A 139 5.12 -0.12 -18.28
CA VAL A 139 5.11 -1.17 -17.27
C VAL A 139 5.64 -0.63 -15.94
N TRP A 140 4.92 -0.88 -14.86
CA TRP A 140 5.40 -0.59 -13.52
C TRP A 140 6.37 -1.70 -13.09
N GLN A 141 7.64 -1.35 -12.96
CA GLN A 141 8.69 -2.16 -12.35
C GLN A 141 8.73 -1.92 -10.84
N ILE A 142 9.69 -2.51 -10.11
CA ILE A 142 9.72 -2.39 -8.63
C ILE A 142 10.07 -0.96 -8.23
N GLU A 143 11.00 -0.35 -8.97
CA GLU A 143 11.62 0.94 -8.64
C GLU A 143 10.92 2.10 -9.34
N SER A 144 10.45 1.90 -10.58
CA SER A 144 9.85 2.96 -11.39
C SER A 144 8.90 2.40 -12.46
N VAL A 145 8.12 3.28 -13.07
CA VAL A 145 7.36 3.00 -14.30
C VAL A 145 8.24 3.33 -15.49
N LYS A 146 8.44 2.33 -16.36
CA LYS A 146 9.24 2.45 -17.57
C LYS A 146 8.46 1.96 -18.77
N CYS A 147 8.74 2.50 -19.94
CA CYS A 147 8.26 1.90 -21.18
C CYS A 147 9.09 0.63 -21.48
N SER A 148 8.45 -0.51 -21.73
CA SER A 148 9.16 -1.74 -22.06
C SER A 148 9.87 -1.67 -23.42
N SER A 149 9.36 -0.85 -24.35
CA SER A 149 9.87 -0.74 -25.72
C SER A 149 11.10 0.17 -25.82
N CYS A 150 11.04 1.38 -25.26
CA CYS A 150 12.13 2.38 -25.34
C CYS A 150 12.92 2.55 -24.03
N GLN A 151 12.53 1.89 -22.94
CA GLN A 151 13.17 1.97 -21.61
C GLN A 151 13.17 3.36 -20.96
N THR A 152 12.50 4.34 -21.55
CA THR A 152 12.28 5.67 -20.95
C THR A 152 11.55 5.56 -19.62
N VAL A 153 12.08 6.24 -18.60
CA VAL A 153 11.45 6.33 -17.28
C VAL A 153 10.32 7.35 -17.35
N LEU A 154 9.10 6.91 -17.06
CA LEU A 154 7.88 7.74 -17.10
C LEU A 154 7.52 8.28 -15.71
N MET A 155 7.80 7.49 -14.66
CA MET A 155 7.59 7.89 -13.27
C MET A 155 8.61 7.19 -12.37
N ASP A 156 9.39 7.96 -11.63
CA ASP A 156 10.36 7.45 -10.68
C ASP A 156 9.72 7.23 -9.30
N ARG A 157 8.95 6.14 -9.17
CA ARG A 157 8.28 5.78 -7.91
C ARG A 157 8.25 4.27 -7.69
N TYR A 158 8.72 3.89 -6.49
CA TYR A 158 8.65 2.53 -6.01
C TYR A 158 7.22 2.03 -5.94
N ARG A 159 7.01 0.80 -6.40
CA ARG A 159 5.68 0.20 -6.39
C ARG A 159 5.28 -0.21 -4.98
N PRO A 160 4.18 0.32 -4.43
CA PRO A 160 3.66 -0.17 -3.15
C PRO A 160 3.13 -1.61 -3.32
N ASP A 161 2.91 -2.30 -2.20
CA ASP A 161 2.26 -3.61 -2.27
C ASP A 161 0.86 -3.48 -2.90
N LEU A 162 0.51 -4.36 -3.82
CA LEU A 162 -0.81 -4.33 -4.47
C LEU A 162 -1.66 -5.53 -4.04
N GLY A 163 -1.33 -6.17 -2.92
CA GLY A 163 -2.03 -7.36 -2.43
C GLY A 163 -1.92 -8.57 -3.37
N ARG A 164 -0.89 -8.61 -4.20
CA ARG A 164 -0.66 -9.70 -5.16
C ARG A 164 -0.12 -10.95 -4.47
N PRO A 165 -0.38 -12.15 -5.02
CA PRO A 165 0.34 -13.34 -4.61
C PRO A 165 1.85 -13.13 -4.78
N ARG A 166 2.61 -13.47 -3.74
CA ARG A 166 4.07 -13.40 -3.71
C ARG A 166 4.66 -14.78 -3.97
N SER A 167 5.79 -14.83 -4.69
CA SER A 167 6.60 -16.05 -4.85
C SER A 167 7.19 -16.56 -3.53
N ASP A 168 7.38 -15.67 -2.55
CA ASP A 168 7.98 -15.97 -1.23
C ASP A 168 7.12 -16.91 -0.34
N GLY A 169 5.89 -17.23 -0.75
CA GLY A 169 4.94 -18.02 0.03
C GLY A 169 4.03 -17.18 0.94
N ARG A 170 2.90 -17.75 1.34
CA ARG A 170 1.82 -17.02 2.06
C ARG A 170 2.25 -16.52 3.44
N MET A 171 2.91 -17.35 4.25
CA MET A 171 3.30 -16.98 5.62
C MET A 171 4.42 -15.95 5.68
N LYS A 172 5.50 -16.15 4.91
CA LYS A 172 6.61 -15.19 4.82
C LYS A 172 6.13 -13.85 4.28
N GLY A 173 5.26 -13.88 3.26
CA GLY A 173 4.61 -12.67 2.74
C GLY A 173 3.79 -11.94 3.81
N LEU A 174 2.94 -12.65 4.55
CA LEU A 174 2.12 -12.06 5.62
C LEU A 174 2.98 -11.42 6.72
N LEU A 175 4.00 -12.12 7.20
CA LEU A 175 4.90 -11.60 8.24
C LEU A 175 5.63 -10.34 7.77
N ARG A 176 6.14 -10.34 6.53
CA ARG A 176 6.78 -9.16 5.95
C ARG A 176 5.84 -7.97 5.91
N LEU A 177 4.58 -8.19 5.52
CA LEU A 177 3.59 -7.11 5.44
C LEU A 177 3.21 -6.59 6.82
N LEU A 178 3.13 -7.46 7.83
CA LEU A 178 2.92 -7.02 9.22
C LEU A 178 4.07 -6.13 9.71
N LEU A 179 5.30 -6.39 9.28
CA LEU A 179 6.47 -5.59 9.66
C LEU A 179 6.61 -4.29 8.87
N THR A 180 6.28 -4.30 7.57
CA THR A 180 6.54 -3.17 6.67
C THR A 180 5.29 -2.38 6.31
N ASP A 181 4.11 -2.79 6.79
CA ASP A 181 2.79 -2.21 6.47
C ASP A 181 2.49 -2.08 4.95
N GLY A 182 3.25 -2.79 4.10
CA GLY A 182 3.17 -2.72 2.64
C GLY A 182 4.07 -1.67 1.98
N TYR A 183 4.87 -0.93 2.76
CA TYR A 183 5.89 -0.03 2.22
C TYR A 183 7.02 -0.82 1.52
N PRO A 184 7.61 -0.26 0.45
CA PRO A 184 8.77 -0.85 -0.19
C PRO A 184 9.95 -0.84 0.80
N VAL A 185 10.61 -1.98 0.91
CA VAL A 185 11.77 -2.16 1.82
C VAL A 185 13.04 -1.52 1.24
N ILE A 186 13.06 -1.40 -0.09
CA ILE A 186 14.16 -0.83 -0.86
C ILE A 186 13.64 0.47 -1.45
N GLY A 187 14.36 1.56 -1.22
CA GLY A 187 14.03 2.87 -1.77
C GLY A 187 13.20 3.76 -0.85
N ARG A 188 13.50 5.05 -0.89
CA ARG A 188 12.62 6.08 -0.34
C ARG A 188 11.49 6.23 -1.35
N THR A 189 10.22 6.06 -0.98
CA THR A 189 9.11 6.52 -1.84
C THR A 189 9.28 8.04 -2.00
N PRO A 190 9.63 8.57 -3.18
CA PRO A 190 9.78 10.01 -3.31
C PRO A 190 8.42 10.67 -3.12
N TYR A 191 8.49 11.90 -2.59
CA TYR A 191 7.37 12.80 -2.34
C TYR A 191 6.41 12.83 -3.54
N VAL A 192 5.12 13.06 -3.29
CA VAL A 192 4.22 13.55 -4.33
C VAL A 192 4.74 14.94 -4.71
N GLN A 193 5.58 15.01 -5.72
CA GLN A 193 5.87 16.27 -6.38
C GLN A 193 4.75 16.44 -7.40
N SER A 194 3.69 17.16 -7.02
CA SER A 194 2.55 17.50 -7.87
C SER A 194 2.92 18.42 -9.04
N ASN A 195 4.19 18.50 -9.41
CA ASN A 195 4.68 19.28 -10.53
C ASN A 195 5.27 18.32 -11.54
N ILE A 196 4.38 17.70 -12.33
CA ILE A 196 4.75 17.25 -13.66
C ILE A 196 4.92 18.55 -14.46
N GLU A 197 6.12 19.13 -14.39
CA GLU A 197 6.52 20.07 -15.43
C GLU A 197 6.58 19.28 -16.75
N PRO A 198 5.89 19.74 -17.80
CA PRO A 198 5.98 19.09 -19.10
C PRO A 198 7.45 19.03 -19.50
N LYS A 199 7.88 17.86 -19.97
CA LYS A 199 9.21 17.64 -20.53
C LYS A 199 9.50 18.79 -21.52
N PRO A 200 10.60 19.55 -21.39
CA PRO A 200 10.93 20.56 -22.38
C PRO A 200 11.07 19.85 -23.73
N THR A 201 10.23 20.26 -24.67
CA THR A 201 10.29 19.88 -26.06
C THR A 201 11.69 20.27 -26.55
N SER A 202 12.56 19.29 -26.74
CA SER A 202 13.79 19.48 -27.50
C SER A 202 13.39 19.65 -28.96
N SER A 203 13.01 20.87 -29.32
CA SER A 203 12.86 21.32 -30.70
C SER A 203 13.55 22.66 -30.82
N GLU A 204 14.87 22.61 -30.95
CA GLU A 204 15.71 23.68 -31.51
C GLU A 204 17.03 23.02 -31.93
N GLU A 205 17.04 22.44 -33.12
CA GLU A 205 18.23 22.23 -33.96
C GLU A 205 17.73 21.95 -35.38
N GLU A 206 17.26 23.02 -36.05
CA GLU A 206 17.60 23.42 -37.43
C GLU A 206 16.94 24.76 -37.79
#